data_AF-A0AAV1USN5-F1
#
_entry.id   AF-A0AAV1USN5-F1
#
_cell.length_a   1.000
_cell.length_b   1.000
_cell.length_c   1.000
_cell.angle_alpha   90.00
_cell.angle_beta   90.00
_cell.angle_gamma   90.00
#
_symmetry.space_group_name_H-M   'P 1'
#
loop_
_entity.id
_entity.type
_entity.pdbx_description
1 polymer ?
#
loop_
_entity_poly.entity_id
_entity_poly.type
_entity_poly.pdbx_seq_one_letter_code
_entity_poly.pdbx_strand_id
1 'polypeptide(L)'
;MWSRLAEGLADIVAPEEGYAQQIEDTTDPDLVLARSDASSPFVYLNESAASPATVKAEEDEQEQYIRDLERALIQQKKQNRALEDKVKKIKIKSRQADEDKKEAQFMLQSESRDQEVEIAPRQQINTNAAQYAEHDDIRTLQTKEERVSRVKYDRLVQELQQSQTEVNTLTTKCQDQEKELASLRDQVEVLRVANETLQQDEQEIRVRAAEYEQGYVNLLEEIEKMKTTNEEKKMTLISKSKDHEKSIDSQRLYDLEAQLATAEADKALAQLDAERLQRDLNALEDVLHQFQMDNKAYKARIIILEAELEQATSTLQSCQPLSKPFEGECNDFERLMEKLEKKSRECEQLREALERTATQYTSERGMVDQRLAAQLVVAYVDSDKKGDILHLMARILDFTEDQKRRVGVGYPIEGNGGGGIFSSIIGLVAPGGESASIDPSAIEGKKFTDLWSDFLLDESSNKS
;
A
#
# COMPACT_ATOMS: atom_id res chain seq x y z
N MET A 1 31.07 -35.57 -7.66
CA MET A 1 31.06 -36.32 -8.94
C MET A 1 30.03 -35.68 -9.87
N TRP A 2 30.36 -34.50 -10.41
CA TRP A 2 29.44 -33.65 -11.19
C TRP A 2 30.05 -33.34 -12.57
N SER A 3 30.16 -34.34 -13.46
CA SER A 3 30.76 -34.11 -14.79
C SER A 3 30.28 -35.05 -15.91
N ARG A 4 29.06 -35.61 -15.88
CA ARG A 4 28.58 -36.50 -16.98
C ARG A 4 27.12 -36.35 -17.41
N LEU A 5 26.55 -35.16 -17.32
CA LEU A 5 25.17 -34.88 -17.78
C LEU A 5 25.12 -33.72 -18.79
N ALA A 6 26.07 -33.71 -19.74
CA ALA A 6 26.08 -32.77 -20.88
C ALA A 6 26.15 -33.47 -22.24
N GLU A 7 25.94 -34.78 -22.30
CA GLU A 7 25.85 -35.57 -23.54
C GLU A 7 24.55 -36.36 -23.51
N GLY A 8 23.51 -35.90 -24.23
CA GLY A 8 22.26 -36.64 -24.34
C GLY A 8 21.00 -35.86 -24.71
N LEU A 9 21.10 -34.58 -25.11
CA LEU A 9 19.93 -33.78 -25.52
C LEU A 9 20.03 -33.25 -26.97
N ALA A 10 20.96 -33.77 -27.77
CA ALA A 10 21.24 -33.29 -29.13
C ALA A 10 20.47 -34.01 -30.25
N ASP A 11 19.44 -34.83 -29.96
CA ASP A 11 18.85 -35.70 -31.00
C ASP A 11 17.32 -35.68 -31.09
N ILE A 12 16.70 -34.51 -30.91
CA ILE A 12 15.33 -34.28 -31.37
C ILE A 12 15.28 -32.94 -32.12
N VAL A 13 15.78 -32.95 -33.35
CA VAL A 13 15.55 -31.92 -34.37
C VAL A 13 14.70 -32.52 -35.49
N ALA A 14 13.56 -31.90 -35.78
CA ALA A 14 12.99 -31.75 -37.13
C ALA A 14 11.75 -30.83 -37.09
N PRO A 15 11.43 -30.09 -38.17
CA PRO A 15 12.28 -29.28 -39.04
C PRO A 15 11.85 -27.79 -39.04
N GLU A 16 12.75 -26.94 -39.52
CA GLU A 16 12.52 -25.50 -39.77
C GLU A 16 11.51 -25.26 -40.91
N GLU A 17 10.57 -24.34 -40.71
CA GLU A 17 10.07 -23.45 -41.77
C GLU A 17 10.17 -22.01 -41.26
N GLY A 18 10.95 -21.21 -41.98
CA GLY A 18 11.48 -19.93 -41.51
C GLY A 18 10.52 -18.74 -41.60
N TYR A 19 10.78 -17.76 -40.74
CA TYR A 19 10.64 -16.35 -41.06
C TYR A 19 11.89 -15.64 -40.58
N ALA A 20 12.64 -15.12 -41.56
CA ALA A 20 13.79 -14.28 -41.34
C ALA A 20 13.36 -12.97 -40.65
N GLN A 21 14.07 -12.58 -39.59
CA GLN A 21 14.14 -11.17 -39.22
C GLN A 21 15.55 -10.82 -38.79
N GLN A 22 16.05 -9.78 -39.45
CA GLN A 22 17.41 -9.31 -39.49
C GLN A 22 17.89 -8.81 -38.13
N ILE A 23 19.14 -9.14 -37.83
CA ILE A 23 19.94 -8.59 -36.73
C ILE A 23 20.76 -7.42 -37.30
N GLU A 24 20.65 -6.25 -36.68
CA GLU A 24 21.72 -5.24 -36.47
C GLU A 24 21.62 -4.94 -34.96
N ASP A 25 22.45 -5.48 -34.07
CA ASP A 25 23.90 -5.32 -33.84
C ASP A 25 24.33 -3.87 -33.60
N THR A 26 24.58 -3.55 -32.31
CA THR A 26 25.73 -2.75 -31.80
C THR A 26 25.62 -2.64 -30.27
N THR A 27 26.32 -3.51 -29.52
CA THR A 27 27.57 -3.23 -28.77
C THR A 27 27.44 -2.25 -27.58
N ASP A 28 27.22 -2.81 -26.37
CA ASP A 28 28.05 -2.77 -25.14
C ASP A 28 29.03 -1.58 -24.90
N PRO A 29 29.55 -1.36 -23.67
CA PRO A 29 28.93 -1.09 -22.36
C PRO A 29 29.62 0.11 -21.65
N ASP A 30 29.12 0.63 -20.52
CA ASP A 30 30.04 1.10 -19.47
C ASP A 30 29.41 1.26 -18.07
N LEU A 31 30.21 0.84 -17.11
CA LEU A 31 30.00 0.74 -15.67
C LEU A 31 30.01 2.13 -15.00
N VAL A 32 29.40 2.25 -13.80
CA VAL A 32 30.12 2.56 -12.55
C VAL A 32 29.15 2.58 -11.36
N LEU A 33 29.50 1.74 -10.38
CA LEU A 33 29.03 1.70 -9.00
C LEU A 33 29.76 2.77 -8.15
N ALA A 34 29.04 3.58 -7.36
CA ALA A 34 29.41 4.01 -6.01
C ALA A 34 28.28 4.88 -5.41
N ARG A 35 27.55 4.48 -4.36
CA ARG A 35 27.88 4.34 -2.92
C ARG A 35 27.49 5.59 -2.11
N SER A 36 26.42 5.41 -1.31
CA SER A 36 26.16 5.92 0.05
C SER A 36 26.30 7.43 0.36
N ASP A 37 25.23 8.11 0.78
CA ASP A 37 24.80 8.23 2.18
C ASP A 37 23.62 9.21 2.39
N ALA A 38 22.82 8.87 3.40
CA ALA A 38 22.05 9.72 4.30
C ALA A 38 20.85 10.60 3.84
N SER A 39 19.80 10.42 4.65
CA SER A 39 18.79 11.41 5.05
C SER A 39 17.61 11.68 4.12
N SER A 40 16.45 11.22 4.57
CA SER A 40 15.16 11.85 4.27
C SER A 40 15.22 13.34 4.65
N PRO A 41 14.50 14.21 3.94
CA PRO A 41 13.14 14.48 4.40
C PRO A 41 12.11 14.45 3.28
N PHE A 42 10.95 13.87 3.63
CA PHE A 42 9.61 14.25 3.20
C PHE A 42 9.54 15.16 1.96
N VAL A 43 9.31 14.55 0.80
CA VAL A 43 8.66 15.23 -0.32
C VAL A 43 7.22 14.78 -0.31
N TYR A 44 6.36 15.79 -0.21
CA TYR A 44 4.91 15.74 -0.34
C TYR A 44 4.46 14.68 -1.36
N LEU A 45 3.42 13.94 -0.97
CA LEU A 45 2.45 13.38 -1.90
C LEU A 45 1.97 14.53 -2.79
N ASN A 46 2.67 14.74 -3.89
CA ASN A 46 2.11 15.40 -5.04
C ASN A 46 1.18 14.34 -5.62
N GLU A 47 -0.12 14.55 -5.47
CA GLU A 47 -1.14 14.04 -6.37
C GLU A 47 -0.77 14.51 -7.78
N SER A 48 0.20 13.83 -8.38
CA SER A 48 0.51 13.97 -9.78
C SER A 48 -0.63 13.28 -10.49
N ALA A 49 -1.59 14.10 -10.91
CA ALA A 49 -2.57 13.79 -11.93
C ALA A 49 -1.91 12.88 -12.98
N ALA A 50 -2.17 11.58 -12.88
CA ALA A 50 -1.98 10.69 -14.00
C ALA A 50 -2.89 11.27 -15.08
N SER A 51 -2.27 11.77 -16.15
CA SER A 51 -3.00 12.30 -17.28
C SER A 51 -4.03 11.25 -17.70
N PRO A 52 -5.29 11.60 -18.01
CA PRO A 52 -6.31 10.64 -18.43
C PRO A 52 -5.89 9.83 -19.69
N ALA A 53 -4.77 10.18 -20.32
CA ALA A 53 -4.11 9.43 -21.38
C ALA A 53 -3.29 8.22 -20.90
N THR A 54 -2.64 8.26 -19.72
CA THR A 54 -1.81 7.13 -19.23
C THR A 54 -2.65 6.01 -18.63
N VAL A 55 -3.74 6.36 -17.93
CA VAL A 55 -4.69 5.35 -17.41
C VAL A 55 -5.43 4.64 -18.56
N LYS A 56 -5.79 5.38 -19.62
CA LYS A 56 -6.38 4.78 -20.83
C LYS A 56 -5.42 3.85 -21.57
N ALA A 57 -4.13 4.20 -21.65
CA ALA A 57 -3.14 3.34 -22.30
C ALA A 57 -2.95 2.01 -21.56
N GLU A 58 -2.94 2.03 -20.22
CA GLU A 58 -2.85 0.81 -19.40
C GLU A 58 -4.13 -0.04 -19.46
N GLU A 59 -5.32 0.59 -19.51
CA GLU A 59 -6.60 -0.10 -19.73
C GLU A 59 -6.65 -0.76 -21.13
N ASP A 60 -6.20 -0.06 -22.17
CA ASP A 60 -6.16 -0.58 -23.54
C ASP A 60 -5.16 -1.76 -23.67
N GLU A 61 -4.03 -1.72 -22.97
CA GLU A 61 -3.06 -2.83 -22.90
C GLU A 61 -3.61 -4.04 -22.16
N GLN A 62 -4.34 -3.83 -21.04
CA GLN A 62 -5.01 -4.91 -20.32
C GLN A 62 -6.13 -5.54 -21.14
N GLU A 63 -6.94 -4.74 -21.85
CA GLU A 63 -7.96 -5.26 -22.76
C GLU A 63 -7.34 -6.08 -23.90
N GLN A 64 -6.21 -5.62 -24.44
CA GLN A 64 -5.51 -6.35 -25.49
C GLN A 64 -4.96 -7.69 -24.97
N TYR A 65 -4.39 -7.71 -23.76
CA TYR A 65 -3.92 -8.93 -23.11
C TYR A 65 -5.07 -9.93 -22.86
N ILE A 66 -6.22 -9.45 -22.41
CA ILE A 66 -7.42 -10.28 -22.20
C ILE A 66 -7.87 -10.90 -23.53
N ARG A 67 -7.93 -10.11 -24.61
CA ARG A 67 -8.33 -10.62 -25.94
C ARG A 67 -7.35 -11.65 -26.48
N ASP A 68 -6.05 -11.49 -26.24
CA ASP A 68 -5.04 -12.44 -26.67
C ASP A 68 -5.10 -13.75 -25.85
N LEU A 69 -5.38 -13.66 -24.55
CA LEU A 69 -5.67 -14.81 -23.67
C LEU A 69 -6.93 -15.56 -24.11
N GLU A 70 -8.01 -14.87 -24.44
CA GLU A 70 -9.24 -15.48 -24.93
C GLU A 70 -9.01 -16.23 -26.24
N ARG A 71 -8.23 -15.66 -27.18
CA ARG A 71 -7.85 -16.34 -28.42
C ARG A 71 -7.01 -17.59 -28.15
N ALA A 72 -6.04 -17.52 -27.24
CA ALA A 72 -5.21 -18.66 -26.86
C ALA A 72 -6.04 -19.78 -26.22
N LEU A 73 -7.00 -19.43 -25.34
CA LEU A 73 -7.87 -20.37 -24.66
C LEU A 73 -8.85 -21.05 -25.64
N ILE A 74 -9.39 -20.30 -26.61
CA ILE A 74 -10.19 -20.86 -27.71
C ILE A 74 -9.35 -21.81 -28.56
N GLN A 75 -8.10 -21.48 -28.85
CA GLN A 75 -7.20 -22.32 -29.63
C GLN A 75 -6.83 -23.61 -28.89
N GLN A 76 -6.54 -23.54 -27.59
CA GLN A 76 -6.28 -24.70 -26.75
C GLN A 76 -7.51 -25.61 -26.66
N LYS A 77 -8.72 -25.04 -26.52
CA LYS A 77 -9.97 -25.79 -26.52
C LYS A 77 -10.21 -26.53 -27.84
N LYS A 78 -9.84 -25.91 -28.97
CA LYS A 78 -9.90 -26.56 -30.30
C LYS A 78 -8.90 -27.72 -30.41
N GLN A 79 -7.68 -27.54 -29.90
CA GLN A 79 -6.67 -28.61 -29.86
C GLN A 79 -7.11 -29.77 -28.97
N ASN A 80 -7.67 -29.50 -27.79
CA ASN A 80 -8.18 -30.52 -26.88
C ASN A 80 -9.31 -31.34 -27.51
N ARG A 81 -10.27 -30.71 -28.21
CA ARG A 81 -11.29 -31.43 -28.98
C ARG A 81 -10.68 -32.33 -30.06
N ALA A 82 -9.67 -31.85 -30.78
CA ALA A 82 -8.99 -32.65 -31.80
C ALA A 82 -8.23 -33.85 -31.20
N LEU A 83 -7.63 -33.69 -30.01
CA LEU A 83 -7.00 -34.79 -29.28
C LEU A 83 -8.03 -35.80 -28.77
N GLU A 84 -9.16 -35.35 -28.23
CA GLU A 84 -10.26 -36.23 -27.83
C GLU A 84 -10.78 -37.08 -28.99
N ASP A 85 -10.94 -36.49 -30.17
CA ASP A 85 -11.38 -37.22 -31.38
C ASP A 85 -10.32 -38.23 -31.84
N LYS A 86 -9.03 -37.88 -31.76
CA LYS A 86 -7.93 -38.84 -32.02
C LYS A 86 -7.94 -39.99 -31.02
N VAL A 87 -8.14 -39.73 -29.73
CA VAL A 87 -8.23 -40.77 -28.69
C VAL A 87 -9.42 -41.69 -28.93
N LYS A 88 -10.60 -41.15 -29.26
CA LYS A 88 -11.77 -41.97 -29.64
C LYS A 88 -11.45 -42.86 -30.84
N LYS A 89 -10.77 -42.33 -31.86
CA LYS A 89 -10.37 -43.09 -33.05
C LYS A 89 -9.38 -44.20 -32.74
N ILE A 90 -8.38 -43.93 -31.88
CA ILE A 90 -7.42 -44.95 -31.42
C ILE A 90 -8.14 -46.04 -30.62
N LYS A 91 -9.07 -45.68 -29.74
CA LYS A 91 -9.85 -46.64 -28.95
C LYS A 91 -10.71 -47.56 -29.81
N ILE A 92 -11.31 -47.04 -30.89
CA ILE A 92 -12.05 -47.86 -31.86
C ILE A 92 -11.11 -48.82 -32.60
N LYS A 93 -9.95 -48.32 -33.08
CA LYS A 93 -8.96 -49.16 -33.76
C LYS A 93 -8.38 -50.27 -32.86
N SER A 94 -8.10 -49.97 -31.59
CA SER A 94 -7.65 -50.97 -30.62
C SER A 94 -8.68 -52.08 -30.43
N ARG A 95 -9.97 -51.72 -30.30
CA ARG A 95 -11.04 -52.72 -30.20
C ARG A 95 -11.15 -53.60 -31.44
N GLN A 96 -10.98 -53.03 -32.64
CA GLN A 96 -10.96 -53.80 -33.88
C GLN A 96 -9.78 -54.76 -33.92
N ALA A 97 -8.57 -54.30 -33.56
CA ALA A 97 -7.38 -55.17 -33.50
C ALA A 97 -7.53 -56.33 -32.49
N ASP A 98 -8.21 -56.10 -31.36
CA ASP A 98 -8.50 -57.15 -30.38
C ASP A 98 -9.50 -58.18 -30.92
N GLU A 99 -10.52 -57.76 -31.68
CA GLU A 99 -11.46 -58.68 -32.34
C GLU A 99 -10.77 -59.47 -33.46
N ASP A 100 -9.96 -58.83 -34.31
CA ASP A 100 -9.19 -59.49 -35.36
C ASP A 100 -8.22 -60.54 -34.78
N LYS A 101 -7.61 -60.23 -33.63
CA LYS A 101 -6.73 -61.17 -32.91
C LYS A 101 -7.49 -62.39 -32.37
N LYS A 102 -8.71 -62.20 -31.86
CA LYS A 102 -9.58 -63.32 -31.43
C LYS A 102 -10.00 -64.20 -32.60
N GLU A 103 -10.32 -63.59 -33.75
CA GLU A 103 -10.69 -64.33 -34.96
C GLU A 103 -9.51 -65.16 -35.49
N ALA A 104 -8.30 -64.58 -35.51
CA ALA A 104 -7.08 -65.31 -35.87
C ALA A 104 -6.78 -66.47 -34.90
N GLN A 105 -7.01 -66.28 -33.60
CA GLN A 105 -6.82 -67.32 -32.60
C GLN A 105 -7.83 -68.48 -32.76
N PHE A 106 -9.07 -68.17 -33.13
CA PHE A 106 -10.08 -69.19 -33.41
C PHE A 106 -9.73 -70.04 -34.64
N MET A 107 -9.22 -69.41 -35.71
CA MET A 107 -8.78 -70.10 -36.93
C MET A 107 -7.60 -71.07 -36.67
N LEU A 108 -6.59 -70.63 -35.92
CA LEU A 108 -5.45 -71.47 -35.51
C LEU A 108 -5.89 -72.66 -34.65
N GLN A 109 -6.89 -72.46 -33.79
CA GLN A 109 -7.42 -73.52 -32.93
C GLN A 109 -8.24 -74.54 -33.73
N SER A 110 -8.98 -74.13 -34.76
CA SER A 110 -9.65 -75.09 -35.67
C SER A 110 -8.65 -75.92 -36.48
N GLU A 111 -7.59 -75.29 -36.99
CA GLU A 111 -6.59 -75.94 -37.84
C GLU A 111 -5.75 -76.97 -37.08
N SER A 112 -5.44 -76.69 -35.81
CA SER A 112 -4.75 -77.64 -34.91
C SER A 112 -5.62 -78.88 -34.60
N ARG A 113 -6.94 -78.70 -34.54
CA ARG A 113 -7.90 -79.78 -34.27
C ARG A 113 -8.05 -80.74 -35.46
N ASP A 114 -7.97 -80.19 -36.67
CA ASP A 114 -8.04 -80.98 -37.89
C ASP A 114 -6.74 -81.79 -38.12
N GLN A 115 -5.57 -81.26 -37.74
CA GLN A 115 -4.29 -82.01 -37.80
C GLN A 115 -4.22 -83.17 -36.80
N GLU A 116 -4.83 -83.06 -35.61
CA GLU A 116 -4.87 -84.17 -34.63
C GLU A 116 -5.70 -85.37 -35.11
N VAL A 117 -6.73 -85.16 -35.96
CA VAL A 117 -7.58 -86.24 -36.49
C VAL A 117 -6.86 -87.06 -37.57
N GLU A 118 -5.87 -86.49 -38.26
CA GLU A 118 -5.16 -87.15 -39.37
C GLU A 118 -3.98 -88.05 -38.91
N ILE A 119 -3.42 -87.83 -37.71
CA ILE A 119 -2.24 -88.55 -37.20
C ILE A 119 -2.60 -89.91 -36.55
N ALA A 120 -3.87 -90.11 -36.18
CA ALA A 120 -4.32 -91.30 -35.44
C ALA A 120 -4.23 -92.68 -36.17
N PRO A 121 -4.23 -92.85 -37.51
CA PRO A 121 -4.22 -94.19 -38.11
C PRO A 121 -2.82 -94.73 -38.49
N ARG A 122 -1.73 -93.98 -38.36
CA ARG A 122 -0.41 -94.37 -38.93
C ARG A 122 0.50 -95.25 -38.04
N GLN A 123 0.13 -95.55 -36.80
CA GLN A 123 1.03 -96.25 -35.85
C GLN A 123 0.79 -97.77 -35.65
N GLN A 124 -0.04 -98.45 -36.46
CA GLN A 124 -0.39 -99.88 -36.21
C GLN A 124 -0.13 -100.89 -37.34
N ILE A 125 0.69 -100.58 -38.35
CA ILE A 125 1.03 -101.56 -39.40
C ILE A 125 2.54 -101.58 -39.62
N ASN A 126 3.23 -102.54 -38.99
CA ASN A 126 4.41 -103.27 -39.52
C ASN A 126 5.25 -103.92 -38.40
N THR A 127 4.87 -105.12 -37.98
CA THR A 127 5.80 -106.12 -37.43
C THR A 127 5.20 -107.49 -37.74
N ASN A 128 5.77 -108.26 -38.69
CA ASN A 128 5.66 -109.73 -38.83
C ASN A 128 6.16 -110.17 -40.22
N ALA A 129 7.45 -110.50 -40.35
CA ALA A 129 7.95 -111.39 -41.42
C ALA A 129 9.44 -111.74 -41.19
N ALA A 130 9.73 -112.88 -40.56
CA ALA A 130 10.97 -113.63 -40.76
C ALA A 130 10.97 -114.92 -39.92
N GLN A 131 10.59 -116.07 -40.48
CA GLN A 131 11.08 -117.39 -40.01
C GLN A 131 11.21 -118.41 -41.16
N TYR A 132 12.47 -118.74 -41.43
CA TYR A 132 13.14 -120.04 -41.70
C TYR A 132 12.57 -121.11 -42.64
N ALA A 133 13.44 -121.51 -43.57
CA ALA A 133 13.49 -122.77 -44.29
C ALA A 133 14.59 -123.67 -43.69
N GLU A 134 14.42 -125.00 -43.66
CA GLU A 134 15.40 -126.02 -44.13
C GLU A 134 15.05 -127.48 -43.71
N HIS A 135 15.31 -128.41 -44.64
CA HIS A 135 15.89 -129.76 -44.46
C HIS A 135 16.31 -130.21 -45.88
N ASP A 136 17.59 -130.32 -46.25
CA ASP A 136 18.70 -131.21 -45.87
C ASP A 136 18.93 -132.29 -46.94
N ASP A 137 20.13 -132.29 -47.53
CA ASP A 137 20.73 -133.50 -48.11
C ASP A 137 22.28 -133.42 -48.07
N ILE A 138 22.86 -134.46 -47.45
CA ILE A 138 24.21 -134.52 -46.86
C ILE A 138 25.15 -135.29 -47.80
N ARG A 139 25.90 -134.58 -48.65
CA ARG A 139 27.17 -135.11 -49.25
C ARG A 139 28.09 -134.07 -49.89
N THR A 140 28.15 -132.86 -49.35
CA THR A 140 29.10 -131.80 -49.78
C THR A 140 29.69 -130.99 -48.60
N LEU A 141 29.70 -131.57 -47.39
CA LEU A 141 29.74 -130.80 -46.14
C LEU A 141 31.12 -130.40 -45.61
N GLN A 142 32.24 -131.03 -45.94
CA GLN A 142 33.53 -130.59 -45.34
C GLN A 142 34.09 -129.30 -45.95
N THR A 143 33.86 -129.05 -47.24
CA THR A 143 34.21 -127.77 -47.88
C THR A 143 33.10 -126.72 -47.77
N LYS A 144 31.85 -127.14 -47.50
CA LYS A 144 30.75 -126.22 -47.21
C LYS A 144 30.69 -125.79 -45.75
N GLU A 145 31.10 -126.60 -44.78
CA GLU A 145 31.08 -126.25 -43.34
C GLU A 145 32.15 -125.22 -42.97
N GLU A 146 33.37 -125.31 -43.52
CA GLU A 146 34.38 -124.26 -43.39
C GLU A 146 33.97 -122.97 -44.13
N ARG A 147 33.33 -123.09 -45.30
CA ARG A 147 32.82 -121.92 -46.05
C ARG A 147 31.62 -121.29 -45.36
N VAL A 148 30.69 -122.07 -44.82
CA VAL A 148 29.52 -121.58 -44.08
C VAL A 148 29.95 -120.99 -42.74
N SER A 149 30.95 -121.57 -42.06
CA SER A 149 31.51 -121.02 -40.81
C SER A 149 32.31 -119.74 -41.06
N ARG A 150 33.10 -119.65 -42.14
CA ARG A 150 33.76 -118.41 -42.56
C ARG A 150 32.74 -117.34 -42.96
N VAL A 151 31.73 -117.67 -43.76
CA VAL A 151 30.66 -116.72 -44.14
C VAL A 151 29.87 -116.26 -42.92
N LYS A 152 29.59 -117.13 -41.94
CA LYS A 152 28.96 -116.76 -40.66
C LYS A 152 29.86 -115.86 -39.81
N TYR A 153 31.16 -116.14 -39.76
CA TYR A 153 32.14 -115.30 -39.06
C TYR A 153 32.30 -113.93 -39.73
N ASP A 154 32.45 -113.88 -41.05
CA ASP A 154 32.54 -112.64 -41.84
C ASP A 154 31.26 -111.81 -41.68
N ARG A 155 30.08 -112.47 -41.62
CA ARG A 155 28.80 -111.80 -41.33
C ARG A 155 28.74 -111.24 -39.91
N LEU A 156 29.18 -111.99 -38.90
CA LEU A 156 29.28 -111.50 -37.52
C LEU A 156 30.25 -110.32 -37.39
N VAL A 157 31.38 -110.36 -38.09
CA VAL A 157 32.33 -109.24 -38.14
C VAL A 157 31.70 -108.03 -38.83
N GLN A 158 30.95 -108.23 -39.91
CA GLN A 158 30.23 -107.17 -40.59
C GLN A 158 29.13 -106.56 -39.71
N GLU A 159 28.35 -107.39 -39.00
CA GLU A 159 27.31 -106.95 -38.07
C GLU A 159 27.92 -106.20 -36.87
N LEU A 160 29.07 -106.66 -36.35
CA LEU A 160 29.83 -105.95 -35.31
C LEU A 160 30.35 -104.60 -35.82
N GLN A 161 30.87 -104.54 -37.05
CA GLN A 161 31.31 -103.28 -37.67
C GLN A 161 30.13 -102.34 -37.90
N GLN A 162 28.99 -102.83 -38.37
CA GLN A 162 27.77 -102.05 -38.54
C GLN A 162 27.29 -101.51 -37.20
N SER A 163 27.17 -102.36 -36.18
CA SER A 163 26.81 -101.94 -34.83
C SER A 163 27.80 -100.92 -34.25
N GLN A 164 29.11 -101.09 -34.49
CA GLN A 164 30.13 -100.12 -34.07
C GLN A 164 29.94 -98.77 -34.79
N THR A 165 29.63 -98.76 -36.08
CA THR A 165 29.33 -97.50 -36.80
C THR A 165 28.04 -96.85 -36.30
N GLU A 166 27.00 -97.64 -36.02
CA GLU A 166 25.75 -97.15 -35.44
C GLU A 166 25.99 -96.53 -34.07
N VAL A 167 26.72 -97.21 -33.18
CA VAL A 167 27.10 -96.68 -31.85
C VAL A 167 27.90 -95.40 -31.99
N ASN A 168 28.87 -95.35 -32.90
CA ASN A 168 29.65 -94.13 -33.15
C ASN A 168 28.75 -92.98 -33.64
N THR A 169 27.82 -93.23 -34.56
CA THR A 169 26.89 -92.20 -35.08
C THR A 169 25.89 -91.72 -34.03
N LEU A 170 25.42 -92.61 -33.15
CA LEU A 170 24.58 -92.23 -32.02
C LEU A 170 25.37 -91.42 -31.00
N THR A 171 26.64 -91.79 -30.74
CA THR A 171 27.53 -91.05 -29.84
C THR A 171 27.76 -89.62 -30.33
N THR A 172 28.02 -89.41 -31.62
CA THR A 172 28.17 -88.04 -32.16
C THR A 172 26.87 -87.24 -32.06
N LYS A 173 25.72 -87.86 -32.34
CA LYS A 173 24.41 -87.21 -32.18
C LYS A 173 24.15 -86.80 -30.72
N CYS A 174 24.45 -87.68 -29.76
CA CYS A 174 24.33 -87.35 -28.33
C CYS A 174 25.26 -86.19 -27.95
N GLN A 175 26.51 -86.16 -28.44
CA GLN A 175 27.43 -85.06 -28.19
C GLN A 175 26.96 -83.73 -28.79
N ASP A 176 26.39 -83.74 -29.98
CA ASP A 176 25.85 -82.53 -30.61
C ASP A 176 24.61 -82.01 -29.85
N GLN A 177 23.73 -82.91 -29.43
CA GLN A 177 22.58 -82.57 -28.58
C GLN A 177 23.01 -82.04 -27.20
N GLU A 178 24.06 -82.59 -26.60
CA GLU A 178 24.62 -82.09 -25.33
C GLU A 178 25.15 -80.65 -25.47
N LYS A 179 25.83 -80.33 -26.58
CA LYS A 179 26.29 -78.96 -26.87
C LYS A 179 25.13 -78.00 -27.09
N GLU A 180 24.09 -78.43 -27.80
CA GLU A 180 22.87 -77.63 -28.00
C GLU A 180 22.18 -77.36 -26.66
N LEU A 181 22.03 -78.38 -25.82
CA LEU A 181 21.46 -78.23 -24.47
C LEU A 181 22.30 -77.29 -23.59
N ALA A 182 23.63 -77.34 -23.70
CA ALA A 182 24.50 -76.39 -23.00
C ALA A 182 24.28 -74.95 -23.49
N SER A 183 24.25 -74.73 -24.81
CA SER A 183 23.98 -73.41 -25.40
C SER A 183 22.61 -72.86 -25.02
N LEU A 184 21.57 -73.71 -25.00
CA LEU A 184 20.23 -73.30 -24.58
C LEU A 184 20.18 -72.95 -23.09
N ARG A 185 20.89 -73.68 -22.23
CA ARG A 185 21.01 -73.33 -20.80
C ARG A 185 21.67 -71.98 -20.60
N ASP A 186 22.76 -71.70 -21.30
CA ASP A 186 23.44 -70.41 -21.24
C ASP A 186 22.52 -69.27 -21.72
N GLN A 187 21.76 -69.50 -22.79
CA GLN A 187 20.79 -68.52 -23.29
C GLN A 187 19.66 -68.26 -22.29
N VAL A 188 19.12 -69.30 -21.66
CA VAL A 188 18.09 -69.16 -20.61
C VAL A 188 18.62 -68.37 -19.42
N GLU A 189 19.87 -68.58 -19.03
CA GLU A 189 20.48 -67.84 -17.92
C GLU A 189 20.67 -66.35 -18.26
N VAL A 190 21.13 -66.03 -19.48
CA VAL A 190 21.21 -64.65 -19.95
C VAL A 190 19.83 -63.98 -19.97
N LEU A 191 18.80 -64.68 -20.47
CA LEU A 191 17.43 -64.17 -20.48
C LEU A 191 16.85 -64.01 -19.08
N ARG A 192 17.23 -64.88 -18.13
CA ARG A 192 16.82 -64.77 -16.72
C ARG A 192 17.38 -63.49 -16.10
N VAL A 193 18.69 -63.26 -16.24
CA VAL A 193 19.34 -62.05 -15.73
C VAL A 193 18.75 -60.79 -16.38
N ALA A 194 18.53 -60.80 -17.70
CA ALA A 194 17.92 -59.68 -18.40
C ALA A 194 16.48 -59.37 -17.92
N ASN A 195 15.69 -60.40 -17.61
CA ASN A 195 14.36 -60.20 -17.01
C ASN A 195 14.45 -59.64 -15.59
N GLU A 196 15.40 -60.09 -14.78
CA GLU A 196 15.61 -59.56 -13.43
C GLU A 196 15.99 -58.08 -13.46
N THR A 197 16.87 -57.67 -14.38
CA THR A 197 17.21 -56.25 -14.54
C THR A 197 16.02 -55.42 -15.00
N LEU A 198 15.22 -55.92 -15.96
CA LEU A 198 14.01 -55.21 -16.42
C LEU A 198 12.97 -55.05 -15.29
N GLN A 199 12.82 -56.06 -14.43
CA GLN A 199 11.92 -55.97 -13.28
C GLN A 199 12.40 -54.93 -12.26
N GLN A 200 13.71 -54.83 -12.03
CA GLN A 200 14.29 -53.80 -11.16
C GLN A 200 14.07 -52.40 -11.73
N ASP A 201 14.33 -52.20 -13.02
CA ASP A 201 14.10 -50.94 -13.71
C ASP A 201 12.63 -50.53 -13.67
N GLU A 202 11.71 -51.47 -13.90
CA GLU A 202 10.27 -51.23 -13.81
C GLU A 202 9.88 -50.79 -12.39
N GLN A 203 10.44 -51.42 -11.37
CA GLN A 203 10.19 -51.06 -9.98
C GLN A 203 10.74 -49.67 -9.64
N GLU A 204 11.93 -49.31 -10.13
CA GLU A 204 12.50 -47.97 -9.94
C GLU A 204 11.62 -46.90 -10.60
N ILE A 205 11.17 -47.14 -11.84
CA ILE A 205 10.28 -46.23 -12.55
C ILE A 205 8.97 -46.04 -11.77
N ARG A 206 8.39 -47.12 -11.22
CA ARG A 206 7.18 -47.03 -10.39
C ARG A 206 7.39 -46.22 -9.12
N VAL A 207 8.52 -46.41 -8.43
CA VAL A 207 8.87 -45.62 -7.24
C VAL A 207 9.03 -44.15 -7.60
N ARG A 208 9.78 -43.83 -8.65
CA ARG A 208 9.99 -42.45 -9.10
C ARG A 208 8.68 -41.79 -9.54
N ALA A 209 7.80 -42.53 -10.22
CA ALA A 209 6.47 -42.04 -10.57
C ALA A 209 5.64 -41.71 -9.32
N ALA A 210 5.65 -42.58 -8.31
CA ALA A 210 4.97 -42.34 -7.04
C ALA A 210 5.52 -41.11 -6.29
N GLU A 211 6.85 -40.88 -6.34
CA GLU A 211 7.47 -39.69 -5.76
C GLU A 211 7.02 -38.40 -6.45
N TYR A 212 6.94 -38.39 -7.79
CA TYR A 212 6.41 -37.25 -8.53
C TYR A 212 4.94 -37.01 -8.23
N GLU A 213 4.12 -38.07 -8.22
CA GLU A 213 2.70 -37.98 -7.86
C GLU A 213 2.52 -37.39 -6.45
N GLN A 214 3.29 -37.86 -5.47
CA GLN A 214 3.28 -37.31 -4.12
C GLN A 214 3.72 -35.84 -4.08
N GLY A 215 4.74 -35.47 -4.85
CA GLY A 215 5.20 -34.09 -4.99
C GLY A 215 4.10 -33.17 -5.55
N TYR A 216 3.35 -33.62 -6.55
CA TYR A 216 2.21 -32.89 -7.09
C TYR A 216 1.08 -32.75 -6.07
N VAL A 217 0.75 -33.80 -5.32
CA VAL A 217 -0.27 -33.75 -4.26
C VAL A 217 0.12 -32.74 -3.18
N ASN A 218 1.37 -32.79 -2.69
CA ASN A 218 1.86 -31.84 -1.69
C ASN A 218 1.81 -30.39 -2.19
N LEU A 219 2.19 -30.15 -3.45
CA LEU A 219 2.13 -28.82 -4.06
C LEU A 219 0.68 -28.32 -4.17
N LEU A 220 -0.26 -29.20 -4.52
CA LEU A 220 -1.68 -28.85 -4.56
C LEU A 220 -2.22 -28.49 -3.17
N GLU A 221 -1.85 -29.25 -2.13
CA GLU A 221 -2.21 -28.94 -0.75
C GLU A 221 -1.64 -27.59 -0.29
N GLU A 222 -0.39 -27.28 -0.65
CA GLU A 222 0.23 -26.00 -0.33
C GLU A 222 -0.47 -24.83 -1.06
N ILE A 223 -0.82 -25.01 -2.33
CA ILE A 223 -1.58 -24.01 -3.10
C ILE A 223 -2.96 -23.77 -2.46
N GLU A 224 -3.66 -24.82 -2.03
CA GLU A 224 -4.97 -24.70 -1.38
C GLU A 224 -4.86 -24.01 -0.01
N LYS A 225 -3.82 -24.32 0.76
CA LYS A 225 -3.50 -23.62 2.02
C LYS A 225 -3.16 -22.13 1.78
N MET A 226 -2.40 -21.82 0.75
CA MET A 226 -2.08 -20.43 0.38
C MET A 226 -3.34 -19.68 -0.08
N LYS A 227 -4.23 -20.36 -0.82
CA LYS A 227 -5.50 -19.78 -1.25
C LYS A 227 -6.42 -19.45 -0.08
N THR A 228 -6.63 -20.41 0.83
CA THR A 228 -7.47 -20.22 2.03
C THR A 228 -6.94 -19.11 2.93
N THR A 229 -5.64 -19.12 3.23
CA THR A 229 -5.01 -18.04 4.03
C THR A 229 -5.08 -16.67 3.34
N ASN A 230 -4.98 -16.61 2.01
CA ASN A 230 -5.14 -15.37 1.27
C ASN A 230 -6.59 -14.86 1.29
N GLU A 231 -7.57 -15.76 1.14
CA GLU A 231 -8.99 -15.44 1.28
C GLU A 231 -9.31 -14.91 2.68
N GLU A 232 -8.79 -15.55 3.75
CA GLU A 232 -8.91 -15.07 5.12
C GLU A 232 -8.28 -13.68 5.31
N LYS A 233 -7.04 -13.47 4.83
CA LYS A 233 -6.38 -12.16 4.87
C LYS A 233 -7.20 -11.10 4.14
N LYS A 234 -7.72 -11.41 2.96
CA LYS A 234 -8.59 -10.51 2.19
C LYS A 234 -9.85 -10.14 2.99
N MET A 235 -10.52 -11.11 3.62
CA MET A 235 -11.70 -10.85 4.44
C MET A 235 -11.37 -9.97 5.66
N THR A 236 -10.23 -10.21 6.32
CA THR A 236 -9.80 -9.36 7.45
C THR A 236 -9.47 -7.93 7.02
N LEU A 237 -8.83 -7.74 5.86
CA LEU A 237 -8.54 -6.41 5.31
C LEU A 237 -9.83 -5.66 4.96
N ILE A 238 -10.81 -6.33 4.34
CA ILE A 238 -12.13 -5.74 4.05
C ILE A 238 -12.83 -5.32 5.34
N SER A 239 -12.82 -6.17 6.37
CA SER A 239 -13.43 -5.84 7.67
C SER A 239 -12.75 -4.62 8.30
N LYS A 240 -11.41 -4.60 8.36
CA LYS A 240 -10.66 -3.46 8.91
C LYS A 240 -10.90 -2.19 8.12
N SER A 241 -10.91 -2.26 6.79
CA SER A 241 -11.22 -1.11 5.92
C SER A 241 -12.60 -0.53 6.25
N LYS A 242 -13.62 -1.38 6.38
CA LYS A 242 -14.98 -0.97 6.75
C LYS A 242 -15.05 -0.36 8.15
N ASP A 243 -14.28 -0.86 9.11
CA ASP A 243 -14.23 -0.31 10.46
C ASP A 243 -13.50 1.04 10.49
N HIS A 244 -12.45 1.22 9.69
CA HIS A 244 -11.80 2.52 9.48
C HIS A 244 -12.75 3.54 8.81
N GLU A 245 -13.52 3.13 7.80
CA GLU A 245 -14.53 3.97 7.15
C GLU A 245 -15.58 4.46 8.16
N LYS A 246 -16.15 3.55 8.96
CA LYS A 246 -17.07 3.93 10.05
C LYS A 246 -16.43 4.87 11.07
N SER A 247 -15.15 4.67 11.40
CA SER A 247 -14.43 5.54 12.33
C SER A 247 -14.26 6.95 11.75
N ILE A 248 -13.97 7.07 10.45
CA ILE A 248 -13.85 8.36 9.76
C ILE A 248 -15.21 9.06 9.74
N ASP A 249 -16.28 8.33 9.41
CA ASP A 249 -17.63 8.89 9.41
C ASP A 249 -18.08 9.33 10.81
N SER A 250 -17.75 8.55 11.85
CA SER A 250 -18.00 8.95 13.23
C SER A 250 -17.25 10.23 13.61
N GLN A 251 -15.99 10.38 13.21
CA GLN A 251 -15.23 11.60 13.47
C GLN A 251 -15.86 12.81 12.75
N ARG A 252 -16.23 12.65 11.48
CA ARG A 252 -16.91 13.69 10.70
C ARG A 252 -18.24 14.10 11.34
N LEU A 253 -19.00 13.15 11.89
CA LEU A 253 -20.23 13.45 12.62
C LEU A 253 -19.94 14.28 13.87
N TYR A 254 -18.91 13.93 14.65
CA TYR A 254 -18.52 14.72 15.83
C TYR A 254 -18.08 16.14 15.46
N ASP A 255 -17.28 16.29 14.40
CA ASP A 255 -16.83 17.61 13.96
C ASP A 255 -18.02 18.48 13.47
N LEU A 256 -18.96 17.88 12.73
CA LEU A 256 -20.18 18.55 12.30
C LEU A 256 -21.10 18.92 13.47
N GLU A 257 -21.24 18.04 14.46
CA GLU A 257 -22.03 18.29 15.66
C GLU A 257 -21.43 19.44 16.48
N ALA A 258 -20.10 19.49 16.61
CA ALA A 258 -19.40 20.60 17.25
C ALA A 258 -19.60 21.92 16.50
N GLN A 259 -19.45 21.92 15.17
CA GLN A 259 -19.68 23.11 14.33
C GLN A 259 -21.13 23.60 14.42
N LEU A 260 -22.10 22.68 14.45
CA LEU A 260 -23.51 23.00 14.62
C LEU A 260 -23.75 23.65 15.98
N ALA A 261 -23.20 23.09 17.06
CA ALA A 261 -23.32 23.67 18.40
C ALA A 261 -22.72 25.08 18.48
N THR A 262 -21.57 25.33 17.85
CA THR A 262 -20.99 26.68 17.78
C THR A 262 -21.85 27.65 16.99
N ALA A 263 -22.38 27.22 15.84
CA ALA A 263 -23.25 28.06 15.01
C ALA A 263 -24.58 28.38 15.71
N GLU A 264 -25.13 27.43 16.48
CA GLU A 264 -26.31 27.65 17.30
C GLU A 264 -26.06 28.66 18.43
N ALA A 265 -24.89 28.62 19.08
CA ALA A 265 -24.50 29.59 20.08
C ALA A 265 -24.33 31.01 19.50
N ASP A 266 -23.66 31.14 18.35
CA ASP A 266 -23.49 32.42 17.66
C ASP A 266 -24.84 33.02 17.25
N LYS A 267 -25.75 32.17 16.74
CA LYS A 267 -27.12 32.59 16.42
C LYS A 267 -27.86 33.11 17.66
N ALA A 268 -27.72 32.45 18.81
CA ALA A 268 -28.36 32.88 20.05
C ALA A 268 -27.81 34.24 20.54
N LEU A 269 -26.50 34.47 20.41
CA LEU A 269 -25.88 35.76 20.73
C LEU A 269 -26.38 36.87 19.78
N ALA A 270 -26.40 36.61 18.47
CA ALA A 270 -26.92 37.56 17.49
C ALA A 270 -28.40 37.92 17.74
N GLN A 271 -29.21 36.94 18.19
CA GLN A 271 -30.59 37.19 18.61
C GLN A 271 -30.68 38.10 19.84
N LEU A 272 -29.86 37.84 20.87
CA LEU A 272 -29.83 38.66 22.08
C LEU A 272 -29.40 40.10 21.78
N ASP A 273 -28.40 40.27 20.92
CA ASP A 273 -27.93 41.59 20.47
C ASP A 273 -28.99 42.32 19.66
N ALA A 274 -29.72 41.62 18.77
CA ALA A 274 -30.83 42.20 18.04
C ALA A 274 -31.96 42.67 18.97
N GLU A 275 -32.32 41.86 19.97
CA GLU A 275 -33.32 42.24 20.98
C GLU A 275 -32.86 43.43 21.83
N ARG A 276 -31.57 43.48 22.18
CA ARG A 276 -30.98 44.60 22.90
C ARG A 276 -31.05 45.88 22.07
N LEU A 277 -30.63 45.83 20.82
CA LEU A 277 -30.66 46.98 19.92
C LEU A 277 -32.11 47.47 19.72
N GLN A 278 -33.07 46.56 19.61
CA GLN A 278 -34.49 46.92 19.54
C GLN A 278 -34.96 47.65 20.80
N ARG A 279 -34.57 47.18 21.99
CA ARG A 279 -34.90 47.86 23.26
C ARG A 279 -34.28 49.26 23.32
N ASP A 280 -33.02 49.39 22.93
CA ASP A 280 -32.32 50.68 22.92
C ASP A 280 -32.95 51.67 21.92
N LEU A 281 -33.38 51.18 20.75
CA LEU A 281 -34.08 51.98 19.74
C LEU A 281 -35.42 52.49 20.26
N ASN A 282 -36.23 51.62 20.88
CA ASN A 282 -37.50 52.01 21.49
C ASN A 282 -37.30 53.06 22.59
N ALA A 283 -36.28 52.89 23.45
CA ALA A 283 -35.97 53.86 24.50
C ALA A 283 -35.53 55.23 23.92
N LEU A 284 -34.78 55.23 22.82
CA LEU A 284 -34.39 56.47 22.13
C LEU A 284 -35.61 57.15 21.48
N GLU A 285 -36.54 56.38 20.92
CA GLU A 285 -37.80 56.89 20.38
C GLU A 285 -38.63 57.58 21.47
N ASP A 286 -38.72 57.00 22.66
CA ASP A 286 -39.39 57.60 23.82
C ASP A 286 -38.72 58.93 24.25
N VAL A 287 -37.38 58.95 24.36
CA VAL A 287 -36.62 60.16 24.70
C VAL A 287 -36.80 61.25 23.64
N LEU A 288 -36.81 60.88 22.35
CA LEU A 288 -37.04 61.82 21.26
C LEU A 288 -38.46 62.42 21.34
N HIS A 289 -39.47 61.59 21.61
CA HIS A 289 -40.83 62.06 21.82
C HIS A 289 -40.95 63.01 23.01
N GLN A 290 -40.29 62.69 24.13
CA GLN A 290 -40.25 63.56 25.30
C GLN A 290 -39.60 64.91 24.98
N PHE A 291 -38.44 64.90 24.30
CA PHE A 291 -37.77 66.14 23.90
C PHE A 291 -38.63 66.98 22.95
N GLN A 292 -39.36 66.35 22.03
CA GLN A 292 -40.31 67.06 21.16
C GLN A 292 -41.46 67.69 21.95
N MET A 293 -42.00 67.01 22.96
CA MET A 293 -43.04 67.55 23.84
C MET A 293 -42.51 68.73 24.65
N ASP A 294 -41.33 68.59 25.26
CA ASP A 294 -40.69 69.64 26.05
C ASP A 294 -40.34 70.85 25.19
N ASN A 295 -39.82 70.65 23.98
CA ASN A 295 -39.54 71.73 23.03
C ASN A 295 -40.82 72.53 22.68
N LYS A 296 -41.95 71.84 22.45
CA LYS A 296 -43.25 72.49 22.24
C LYS A 296 -43.66 73.30 23.48
N ALA A 297 -43.47 72.76 24.67
CA ALA A 297 -43.77 73.47 25.93
C ALA A 297 -42.86 74.68 26.16
N TYR A 298 -41.55 74.55 25.92
CA TYR A 298 -40.59 75.66 25.99
C TYR A 298 -40.94 76.77 24.99
N LYS A 299 -41.26 76.44 23.74
CA LYS A 299 -41.71 77.41 22.75
C LYS A 299 -42.98 78.14 23.20
N ALA A 300 -43.97 77.44 23.74
CA ALA A 300 -45.18 78.06 24.28
C ALA A 300 -44.85 79.02 25.44
N ARG A 301 -43.92 78.62 26.33
CA ARG A 301 -43.46 79.47 27.43
C ARG A 301 -42.70 80.71 26.96
N ILE A 302 -41.88 80.59 25.92
CA ILE A 302 -41.18 81.73 25.31
C ILE A 302 -42.21 82.73 24.76
N ILE A 303 -43.24 82.26 24.05
CA ILE A 303 -44.30 83.14 23.53
C ILE A 303 -44.99 83.91 24.67
N ILE A 304 -45.27 83.25 25.81
CA ILE A 304 -45.85 83.91 27.00
C ILE A 304 -44.90 84.96 27.55
N LEU A 305 -43.62 84.61 27.75
CA LEU A 305 -42.61 85.52 28.28
C LEU A 305 -42.35 86.71 27.34
N GLU A 306 -42.36 86.49 26.02
CA GLU A 306 -42.26 87.55 25.02
C GLU A 306 -43.45 88.51 25.11
N ALA A 307 -44.68 87.99 25.27
CA ALA A 307 -45.86 88.82 25.47
C ALA A 307 -45.82 89.61 26.79
N GLU A 308 -45.37 88.99 27.90
CA GLU A 308 -45.18 89.67 29.18
C GLU A 308 -44.09 90.75 29.08
N LEU A 309 -43.01 90.49 28.35
CA LEU A 309 -41.94 91.45 28.10
C LEU A 309 -42.41 92.60 27.21
N GLU A 310 -43.19 92.33 26.16
CA GLU A 310 -43.82 93.36 25.32
C GLU A 310 -44.81 94.22 26.13
N GLN A 311 -45.55 93.60 27.04
CA GLN A 311 -46.42 94.32 27.97
C GLN A 311 -45.60 95.19 28.95
N ALA A 312 -44.57 94.64 29.58
CA ALA A 312 -43.70 95.36 30.52
C ALA A 312 -42.98 96.52 29.84
N THR A 313 -42.42 96.32 28.65
CA THR A 313 -41.80 97.38 27.85
C THR A 313 -42.80 98.45 27.44
N SER A 314 -44.01 98.08 27.02
CA SER A 314 -45.09 99.03 26.76
C SER A 314 -45.47 99.86 28.00
N THR A 315 -45.54 99.24 29.18
CA THR A 315 -45.76 99.97 30.44
C THR A 315 -44.60 100.91 30.78
N LEU A 316 -43.35 100.48 30.61
CA LEU A 316 -42.17 101.33 30.85
C LEU A 316 -42.11 102.51 29.86
N GLN A 317 -42.42 102.28 28.59
CA GLN A 317 -42.54 103.34 27.59
C GLN A 317 -43.68 104.31 27.92
N SER A 318 -44.79 103.83 28.50
CA SER A 318 -45.86 104.68 29.04
C SER A 318 -45.45 105.43 30.31
N CYS A 319 -44.40 104.97 31.01
CA CYS A 319 -43.87 105.54 32.25
C CYS A 319 -42.75 106.58 32.07
N GLN A 320 -42.45 107.08 30.86
CA GLN A 320 -41.57 108.24 30.72
C GLN A 320 -42.37 109.56 30.81
N PRO A 321 -41.92 110.62 31.55
CA PRO A 321 -40.55 110.86 32.00
C PRO A 321 -40.41 111.31 33.46
N LEU A 322 -39.55 110.65 34.25
CA LEU A 322 -38.66 111.34 35.19
C LEU A 322 -37.69 110.35 35.86
N SER A 323 -36.44 110.32 35.42
CA SER A 323 -35.34 109.90 36.29
C SER A 323 -34.11 110.74 35.97
N LYS A 324 -33.76 111.58 36.95
CA LYS A 324 -32.52 112.35 37.02
C LYS A 324 -31.32 111.38 37.06
N PRO A 325 -30.14 111.81 36.60
CA PRO A 325 -28.92 111.02 36.71
C PRO A 325 -28.63 110.72 38.19
N PHE A 326 -28.71 109.43 38.55
CA PHE A 326 -28.32 108.91 39.84
C PHE A 326 -26.80 108.69 39.81
N GLU A 327 -26.07 109.75 40.15
CA GLU A 327 -24.60 109.85 40.10
C GLU A 327 -23.92 109.22 41.34
N GLY A 328 -24.60 108.29 42.04
CA GLY A 328 -24.17 107.74 43.33
C GLY A 328 -23.49 106.36 43.28
N GLU A 329 -23.53 105.65 42.16
CA GLU A 329 -23.14 104.24 42.05
C GLU A 329 -21.70 104.01 41.57
N CYS A 330 -20.93 105.05 41.24
CA CYS A 330 -19.53 104.87 40.81
C CYS A 330 -18.68 104.21 41.90
N ASN A 331 -18.93 104.50 43.18
CA ASN A 331 -18.13 103.95 44.27
C ASN A 331 -18.44 102.46 44.54
N ASP A 332 -19.69 102.02 44.36
CA ASP A 332 -20.06 100.61 44.54
C ASP A 332 -19.64 99.76 43.34
N PHE A 333 -19.69 100.32 42.13
CA PHE A 333 -19.17 99.67 40.93
C PHE A 333 -17.64 99.53 40.98
N GLU A 334 -16.93 100.57 41.44
CA GLU A 334 -15.48 100.53 41.63
C GLU A 334 -15.08 99.50 42.70
N ARG A 335 -15.84 99.41 43.80
CA ARG A 335 -15.66 98.38 44.83
C ARG A 335 -15.98 96.96 44.34
N LEU A 336 -16.93 96.82 43.40
CA LEU A 336 -17.24 95.54 42.76
C LEU A 336 -16.18 95.13 41.75
N MET A 337 -15.62 96.07 40.98
CA MET A 337 -14.47 95.83 40.11
C MET A 337 -13.27 95.37 40.91
N GLU A 338 -12.94 96.03 42.03
CA GLU A 338 -11.82 95.65 42.87
C GLU A 338 -12.00 94.23 43.48
N LYS A 339 -13.23 93.88 43.86
CA LYS A 339 -13.59 92.51 44.29
C LYS A 339 -13.49 91.50 43.16
N LEU A 340 -13.89 91.86 41.93
CA LEU A 340 -13.83 90.99 40.77
C LEU A 340 -12.37 90.72 40.36
N GLU A 341 -11.53 91.75 40.34
CA GLU A 341 -10.10 91.63 40.09
C GLU A 341 -9.40 90.79 41.16
N LYS A 342 -9.80 90.94 42.43
CA LYS A 342 -9.29 90.11 43.52
C LYS A 342 -9.72 88.65 43.35
N LYS A 343 -10.99 88.38 42.99
CA LYS A 343 -11.49 87.03 42.73
C LYS A 343 -10.86 86.40 41.48
N SER A 344 -10.60 87.19 40.45
CA SER A 344 -9.89 86.75 39.25
C SER A 344 -8.46 86.32 39.58
N ARG A 345 -7.76 87.10 40.42
CA ARG A 345 -6.43 86.71 40.95
C ARG A 345 -6.47 85.47 41.82
N GLU A 346 -7.49 85.31 42.68
CA GLU A 346 -7.69 84.09 43.49
C GLU A 346 -7.94 82.86 42.59
N CYS A 347 -8.74 82.98 41.52
CA CYS A 347 -8.96 81.91 40.54
C CYS A 347 -7.69 81.54 39.79
N GLU A 348 -6.85 82.52 39.43
CA GLU A 348 -5.59 82.26 38.75
C GLU A 348 -4.58 81.57 39.68
N GLN A 349 -4.51 81.98 40.94
CA GLN A 349 -3.72 81.28 41.96
C GLN A 349 -4.20 79.85 42.20
N LEU A 350 -5.52 79.61 42.18
CA LEU A 350 -6.08 78.26 42.29
C LEU A 350 -5.78 77.41 41.05
N ARG A 351 -5.81 77.98 39.84
CA ARG A 351 -5.34 77.29 38.63
C ARG A 351 -3.88 76.92 38.72
N GLU A 352 -3.03 77.85 39.14
CA GLU A 352 -1.59 77.64 39.24
C GLU A 352 -1.25 76.62 40.34
N ALA A 353 -1.98 76.62 41.46
CA ALA A 353 -1.87 75.59 42.49
C ALA A 353 -2.37 74.21 42.01
N LEU A 354 -3.45 74.18 41.23
CA LEU A 354 -3.98 72.96 40.62
C LEU A 354 -3.02 72.41 39.58
N GLU A 355 -2.39 73.26 38.77
CA GLU A 355 -1.41 72.87 37.76
C GLU A 355 -0.12 72.35 38.42
N ARG A 356 0.34 72.99 39.51
CA ARG A 356 1.42 72.45 40.35
C ARG A 356 1.06 71.10 40.97
N THR A 357 -0.19 70.89 41.37
CA THR A 357 -0.65 69.61 41.92
C THR A 357 -0.80 68.53 40.84
N ALA A 358 -1.31 68.89 39.66
CA ALA A 358 -1.44 68.00 38.51
C ALA A 358 -0.07 67.55 37.99
N THR A 359 0.90 68.47 37.89
CA THR A 359 2.28 68.17 37.49
C THR A 359 3.03 67.34 38.52
N GLN A 360 2.71 67.50 39.82
CA GLN A 360 3.24 66.63 40.87
C GLN A 360 2.63 65.21 40.80
N TYR A 361 1.33 65.09 40.51
CA TYR A 361 0.66 63.80 40.28
C TYR A 361 1.16 63.06 39.03
N THR A 362 1.50 63.77 37.95
CA THR A 362 2.06 63.13 36.74
C THR A 362 3.51 62.71 36.92
N SER A 363 4.30 63.47 37.70
CA SER A 363 5.68 63.10 38.05
C SER A 363 5.74 61.89 38.99
N GLU A 364 4.77 61.75 39.90
CA GLU A 364 4.67 60.59 40.80
C GLU A 364 4.20 59.32 40.06
N ARG A 365 3.32 59.46 39.06
CA ARG A 365 2.89 58.35 38.18
C ARG A 365 4.06 57.77 37.37
N GLY A 366 5.01 58.59 36.92
CA GLY A 366 6.22 58.12 36.23
C GLY A 366 7.12 57.21 37.08
N MET A 367 7.18 57.42 38.41
CA MET A 367 7.89 56.52 39.33
C MET A 367 7.10 55.24 39.65
N VAL A 368 5.77 55.33 39.68
CA VAL A 368 4.87 54.17 39.89
C VAL A 368 4.92 53.24 38.68
N ASP A 369 4.96 53.77 37.46
CA ASP A 369 5.06 52.97 36.24
C ASP A 369 6.41 52.23 36.15
N GLN A 370 7.52 52.84 36.60
CA GLN A 370 8.82 52.16 36.70
C GLN A 370 8.83 51.05 37.77
N ARG A 371 8.23 51.30 38.94
CA ARG A 371 8.14 50.29 40.01
C ARG A 371 7.19 49.15 39.66
N LEU A 372 6.09 49.44 38.97
CA LEU A 372 5.15 48.46 38.44
C LEU A 372 5.79 47.61 37.34
N ALA A 373 6.54 48.22 36.41
CA ALA A 373 7.30 47.51 35.39
C ALA A 373 8.37 46.59 36.02
N ALA A 374 9.12 47.08 37.01
CA ALA A 374 10.10 46.26 37.74
C ALA A 374 9.43 45.10 38.49
N GLN A 375 8.28 45.31 39.13
CA GLN A 375 7.51 44.25 39.79
C GLN A 375 6.94 43.23 38.82
N LEU A 376 6.48 43.65 37.64
CA LEU A 376 6.04 42.75 36.59
C LEU A 376 7.20 41.88 36.08
N VAL A 377 8.40 42.45 35.89
CA VAL A 377 9.60 41.69 35.47
C VAL A 377 10.04 40.69 36.54
N VAL A 378 10.03 41.08 37.81
CA VAL A 378 10.32 40.16 38.93
C VAL A 378 9.26 39.05 39.00
N ALA A 379 7.98 39.39 38.88
CA ALA A 379 6.90 38.40 38.85
C ALA A 379 7.01 37.46 37.65
N TYR A 380 7.49 37.91 36.50
CA TYR A 380 7.72 37.06 35.32
C TYR A 380 8.85 36.04 35.54
N VAL A 381 9.90 36.43 36.27
CA VAL A 381 11.03 35.53 36.57
C VAL A 381 10.65 34.50 37.64
N ASP A 382 9.90 34.92 38.66
CA ASP A 382 9.59 34.12 39.85
C ASP A 382 8.28 33.29 39.74
N SER A 383 7.45 33.51 38.71
CA SER A 383 6.16 32.84 38.54
C SER A 383 6.18 31.75 37.48
N ASP A 384 5.41 30.68 37.73
CA ASP A 384 5.13 29.62 36.76
C ASP A 384 4.11 30.07 35.68
N LYS A 385 3.44 31.21 35.88
CA LYS A 385 2.44 31.80 34.96
C LYS A 385 3.02 32.88 34.06
N LYS A 386 4.14 32.56 33.42
CA LYS A 386 4.90 33.49 32.57
C LYS A 386 4.06 34.06 31.42
N GLY A 387 3.21 33.24 30.81
CA GLY A 387 2.33 33.65 29.72
C GLY A 387 1.30 34.71 30.12
N ASP A 388 0.65 34.55 31.28
CA ASP A 388 -0.35 35.50 31.78
C ASP A 388 0.29 36.85 32.12
N ILE A 389 1.48 36.82 32.72
CA ILE A 389 2.23 38.03 33.08
C ILE A 389 2.72 38.75 31.82
N LEU A 390 3.19 38.02 30.81
CA LEU A 390 3.60 38.59 29.53
C LEU A 390 2.41 39.19 28.76
N HIS A 391 1.24 38.55 28.83
CA HIS A 391 -0.01 39.09 28.28
C HIS A 391 -0.45 40.36 29.01
N LEU A 392 -0.30 40.39 30.34
CA LEU A 392 -0.58 41.57 31.15
C LEU A 392 0.39 42.72 30.84
N MET A 393 1.69 42.44 30.70
CA MET A 393 2.70 43.42 30.26
C MET A 393 2.38 43.98 28.88
N ALA A 394 2.05 43.12 27.91
CA ALA A 394 1.69 43.54 26.56
C ALA A 394 0.43 44.43 26.53
N ARG A 395 -0.50 44.23 27.47
CA ARG A 395 -1.69 45.09 27.64
C ARG A 395 -1.37 46.42 28.32
N ILE A 396 -0.47 46.44 29.29
CA ILE A 396 -0.10 47.66 30.03
C ILE A 396 0.78 48.58 29.16
N LEU A 397 1.62 47.99 28.29
CA LEU A 397 2.54 48.70 27.41
C LEU A 397 1.98 48.96 26.00
N ASP A 398 0.69 48.66 25.76
CA ASP A 398 0.00 48.83 24.46
C ASP A 398 0.78 48.24 23.26
N PHE A 399 1.26 47.00 23.39
CA PHE A 399 1.98 46.33 22.30
C PHE A 399 1.06 46.15 21.08
N THR A 400 1.60 46.43 19.89
CA THR A 400 0.94 46.09 18.62
C THR A 400 0.89 44.58 18.43
N GLU A 401 -0.03 44.09 17.59
CA GLU A 401 -0.15 42.63 17.32
C GLU A 401 1.15 42.02 16.76
N ASP A 402 1.96 42.80 16.04
CA ASP A 402 3.29 42.39 15.59
C ASP A 402 4.30 42.27 16.74
N GLN A 403 4.29 43.22 17.68
CA GLN A 403 5.14 43.17 18.87
C GLN A 403 4.74 42.02 19.80
N LYS A 404 3.44 41.79 19.96
CA LYS A 404 2.88 40.65 20.69
C LYS A 404 3.34 39.31 20.13
N ARG A 405 3.34 39.13 18.80
CA ARG A 405 3.91 37.95 18.13
C ARG A 405 5.42 37.80 18.41
N ARG A 406 6.17 38.91 18.35
CA ARG A 406 7.62 38.92 18.59
C ARG A 406 8.01 38.55 20.02
N VAL A 407 7.18 38.89 21.01
CA VAL A 407 7.41 38.51 22.42
C VAL A 407 6.76 37.19 22.81
N GLY A 408 6.12 36.47 21.89
CA GLY A 408 5.47 35.18 22.17
C GLY A 408 4.11 35.28 22.87
N VAL A 409 3.47 36.45 22.80
CA VAL A 409 2.10 36.71 23.26
C VAL A 409 1.16 36.74 22.04
N GLY A 410 1.07 35.64 21.30
CA GLY A 410 0.19 35.51 20.13
C GLY A 410 -0.53 34.17 20.15
N TYR A 411 -1.75 34.13 19.58
CA TYR A 411 -2.66 32.97 19.55
C TYR A 411 -1.96 31.61 19.44
N PRO A 412 -2.45 30.57 20.13
CA PRO A 412 -1.93 29.21 19.95
C PRO A 412 -2.09 28.83 18.48
N ILE A 413 -0.97 28.67 17.78
CA ILE A 413 -0.96 27.96 16.51
C ILE A 413 -1.32 26.52 16.86
N GLU A 414 -2.51 26.12 16.44
CA GLU A 414 -3.03 24.77 16.59
C GLU A 414 -2.12 23.83 15.77
N GLY A 415 -1.18 23.19 16.47
CA GLY A 415 -0.18 22.35 15.83
C GLY A 415 1.04 22.12 16.71
N ASN A 416 0.92 21.14 17.59
CA ASN A 416 2.00 20.52 18.36
C ASN A 416 2.53 21.33 19.57
N GLY A 417 2.51 20.68 20.74
CA GLY A 417 2.72 21.33 22.03
C GLY A 417 4.16 21.77 22.33
N GLY A 418 4.27 22.64 23.32
CA GLY A 418 5.54 23.01 23.96
C GLY A 418 5.76 24.51 23.98
N GLY A 419 5.58 25.12 25.15
CA GLY A 419 5.89 26.53 25.37
C GLY A 419 7.37 26.86 25.16
N GLY A 420 7.63 28.15 24.91
CA GLY A 420 8.94 28.74 25.17
C GLY A 420 9.78 29.09 23.93
N ILE A 421 9.93 30.41 23.73
CA ILE A 421 11.18 31.12 23.36
C ILE A 421 11.96 30.77 22.07
N PHE A 422 11.55 29.85 21.19
CA PHE A 422 12.36 29.49 20.00
C PHE A 422 11.68 29.61 18.61
N SER A 423 10.48 30.18 18.49
CA SER A 423 9.76 30.20 17.20
C SER A 423 10.25 31.23 16.16
N SER A 424 11.33 31.98 16.41
CA SER A 424 11.87 32.95 15.43
C SER A 424 13.14 32.51 14.69
N ILE A 425 13.60 31.26 14.81
CA ILE A 425 14.83 30.82 14.12
C ILE A 425 14.57 30.00 12.85
N ILE A 426 13.33 29.59 12.54
CA ILE A 426 13.07 28.79 11.32
C ILE A 426 11.99 29.44 10.45
N GLY A 427 12.47 30.27 9.50
CA GLY A 427 11.97 30.36 8.14
C GLY A 427 10.49 30.70 7.92
N LEU A 428 10.17 32.00 7.89
CA LEU A 428 9.09 32.48 7.04
C LEU A 428 9.56 33.72 6.28
N VAL A 429 10.22 33.45 5.16
CA VAL A 429 10.39 34.41 4.07
C VAL A 429 9.01 34.60 3.43
N ALA A 430 8.37 35.73 3.71
CA ALA A 430 7.42 36.34 2.81
C ALA A 430 8.12 37.56 2.16
N PRO A 431 8.02 37.76 0.84
CA PRO A 431 8.84 38.72 0.12
C PRO A 431 8.24 40.12 0.24
N GLY A 432 9.03 41.09 0.70
CA GLY A 432 8.74 42.51 0.54
C GLY A 432 8.89 43.31 1.83
N GLY A 433 10.01 44.03 1.93
CA GLY A 433 10.22 45.06 2.96
C GLY A 433 11.68 45.16 3.36
N GLU A 434 12.39 46.14 2.80
CA GLU A 434 13.74 46.51 3.18
C GLU A 434 13.79 46.90 4.68
N SER A 435 14.48 46.11 5.50
CA SER A 435 15.07 46.61 6.75
C SER A 435 16.30 45.78 7.12
N ALA A 436 17.28 46.48 7.66
CA ALA A 436 18.68 46.08 7.84
C ALA A 436 18.89 44.65 8.35
N SER A 437 19.73 43.91 7.63
CA SER A 437 20.31 42.64 8.07
C SER A 437 21.12 42.86 9.36
N ILE A 438 20.59 42.42 10.49
CA ILE A 438 21.36 42.31 11.74
C ILE A 438 22.23 41.07 11.61
N ASP A 439 23.55 41.28 11.68
CA ASP A 439 24.55 40.21 11.64
C ASP A 439 24.32 39.24 12.82
N PRO A 440 24.06 37.93 12.56
CA PRO A 440 23.78 36.95 13.61
C PRO A 440 24.94 36.78 14.61
N SER A 441 26.14 37.22 14.23
CA SER A 441 27.34 37.21 15.08
C SER A 441 27.27 38.20 16.25
N ALA A 442 26.37 39.19 16.21
CA ALA A 442 26.21 40.21 17.27
C ALA A 442 25.37 39.74 18.47
N ILE A 443 24.68 38.61 18.33
CA ILE A 443 23.68 38.08 19.28
C ILE A 443 24.24 36.88 20.05
N GLU A 444 25.26 36.20 19.53
CA GLU A 444 25.83 35.02 20.15
C GLU A 444 26.60 35.37 21.43
N GLY A 445 26.03 34.97 22.58
CA GLY A 445 26.65 35.13 23.91
C GLY A 445 26.09 36.24 24.80
N LYS A 446 25.15 37.06 24.32
CA LYS A 446 24.49 38.10 25.15
C LYS A 446 23.27 37.53 25.86
N LYS A 447 23.14 37.74 27.17
CA LYS A 447 21.97 37.26 27.93
C LYS A 447 20.76 38.10 27.53
N PHE A 448 19.58 37.47 27.52
CA PHE A 448 18.29 38.10 27.22
C PHE A 448 18.07 39.42 27.99
N THR A 449 18.55 39.46 29.24
CA THR A 449 18.54 40.67 30.08
C THR A 449 19.32 41.82 29.48
N ASP A 450 20.46 41.57 28.85
CA ASP A 450 21.34 42.61 28.30
C ASP A 450 20.71 43.18 27.02
N LEU A 451 20.16 42.32 26.16
CA LEU A 451 19.44 42.72 24.94
C LEU A 451 18.15 43.50 25.25
N TRP A 452 17.44 43.13 26.32
CA TRP A 452 16.27 43.87 26.78
C TRP A 452 16.62 45.20 27.43
N SER A 453 17.74 45.26 28.16
CA SER A 453 18.24 46.50 28.77
C SER A 453 18.61 47.51 27.69
N ASP A 454 19.36 47.07 26.68
CA ASP A 454 19.78 47.90 25.56
C ASP A 454 18.56 48.39 24.75
N PHE A 455 17.56 47.52 24.51
CA PHE A 455 16.33 47.91 23.82
C PHE A 455 15.50 48.95 24.58
N LEU A 456 15.32 48.77 25.90
CA LEU A 456 14.60 49.74 26.74
C LEU A 456 15.35 51.08 26.85
N LEU A 457 16.68 51.05 26.87
CA LEU A 457 17.51 52.26 26.87
C LEU A 457 17.41 52.99 25.52
N ASP A 458 17.53 52.29 24.39
CA ASP A 458 17.38 52.87 23.06
C ASP A 458 15.99 53.49 22.86
N GLU A 459 14.93 52.80 23.29
CA GLU A 459 13.56 53.30 23.12
C GLU A 459 13.23 54.49 24.06
N SER A 460 13.89 54.56 25.22
CA SER A 460 13.83 55.76 26.09
C SER A 460 14.59 56.96 25.50
N SER A 461 15.67 56.70 24.75
CA SER A 461 16.48 57.75 24.11
C SER A 461 15.84 58.30 22.83
N ASN A 462 15.05 57.49 22.12
CA ASN A 462 14.36 57.86 20.88
C ASN A 462 13.06 58.65 21.09
N LYS A 463 12.68 58.93 22.35
CA LYS A 463 11.48 59.69 22.72
C LYS A 463 11.77 61.04 23.38
N SER A 464 13.01 61.55 23.28
CA SER A 464 13.34 62.93 23.69
C SER A 464 13.17 63.94 22.58
#